data_AF-A0A5B7V7X2-F1
#
_entry.id   AF-A0A5B7V7X2-F1
#
_cell.length_a   1.000
_cell.length_b   1.000
_cell.length_c   1.000
_cell.angle_alpha   90.00
_cell.angle_beta   90.00
_cell.angle_gamma   90.00
#
_symmetry.space_group_name_H-M   'P 1'
#
loop_
_entity.id
_entity.type
_entity.pdbx_description
1 polymer ?
#
loop_
_entity_poly.entity_id
_entity_poly.type
_entity_poly.pdbx_seq_one_letter_code
_entity_poly.pdbx_strand_id
1 'polypeptide(L)'
;MTVVSVPSPRRLTEKEQIFHDGLTEHLLWALPIAMLELLSRPSCALEQQRKASAAAVGGRGDAIQFHSKKRTAEAGQQLDLGLAYLAISTPGGITRFGVHACAAPHDNCPADAGSPNQLESTT
;
A
#
# COMPACT_ATOMS: atom_id res chain seq x y z
N MET A 1 3.71 11.99 5.55
CA MET A 1 3.41 10.72 4.86
C MET A 1 2.54 11.02 3.65
N THR A 2 2.72 10.27 2.57
CA THR A 2 2.02 10.46 1.31
C THR A 2 1.66 9.09 0.74
N VAL A 3 0.44 8.96 0.21
CA VAL A 3 -0.03 7.78 -0.51
C VAL A 3 -0.78 8.27 -1.75
N VAL A 4 -0.35 7.86 -2.94
CA VAL A 4 -0.94 8.28 -4.22
C VAL A 4 -1.04 7.11 -5.18
N SER A 5 -1.99 7.17 -6.12
CA SER A 5 -2.05 6.20 -7.20
C SER A 5 -0.94 6.46 -8.22
N VAL A 6 -0.46 5.40 -8.86
CA VAL A 6 0.51 5.45 -9.95
C VAL A 6 0.07 4.52 -11.08
N PRO A 7 0.30 4.89 -12.35
CA PRO A 7 -0.04 4.02 -13.47
C PRO A 7 0.77 2.72 -13.43
N SER A 8 0.13 1.61 -13.81
CA SER A 8 0.84 0.34 -14.00
C SER A 8 1.78 0.46 -15.21
N PRO A 9 3.08 0.13 -15.07
CA PRO A 9 4.04 0.21 -16.19
C PRO A 9 3.86 -0.93 -17.22
N ARG A 10 3.02 -1.93 -16.92
CA ARG A 10 2.83 -3.12 -17.74
C ARG A 10 1.40 -3.18 -18.27
N ARG A 11 1.24 -3.59 -19.53
CA ARG A 11 -0.08 -3.97 -20.07
C ARG A 11 -0.60 -5.20 -19.34
N LEU A 12 -1.76 -5.05 -18.72
CA LEU A 12 -2.50 -6.11 -18.05
C LEU A 12 -3.59 -6.65 -18.98
N THR A 13 -3.92 -7.93 -18.84
CA THR A 13 -5.17 -8.47 -19.38
C THR A 13 -6.36 -7.83 -18.65
N GLU A 14 -7.57 -7.91 -19.22
CA GLU A 14 -8.78 -7.36 -18.58
C GLU A 14 -8.99 -7.88 -17.15
N LYS A 15 -8.80 -9.19 -16.93
CA LYS A 15 -8.93 -9.79 -15.59
C LYS A 15 -7.87 -9.29 -14.61
N GLU A 16 -6.63 -9.17 -15.06
CA GLU A 16 -5.54 -8.62 -14.25
C GLU A 16 -5.78 -7.14 -13.93
N GLN A 17 -6.34 -6.38 -14.87
CA GLN A 17 -6.70 -4.98 -14.69
C GLN A 17 -7.77 -4.83 -13.60
N ILE A 18 -8.86 -5.60 -13.66
CA ILE A 18 -9.92 -5.58 -12.65
C ILE A 18 -9.35 -5.90 -11.25
N PHE A 19 -8.51 -6.94 -11.14
CA PHE A 19 -7.86 -7.27 -9.88
C PHE A 19 -6.94 -6.15 -9.39
N HIS A 20 -6.13 -5.59 -10.30
CA HIS A 20 -5.18 -4.54 -9.99
C HIS A 20 -5.90 -3.26 -9.52
N ASP A 21 -7.00 -2.87 -10.16
CA ASP A 21 -7.77 -1.69 -9.81
C ASP A 21 -8.43 -1.83 -8.43
N GLY A 22 -9.05 -2.99 -8.16
CA GLY A 22 -9.62 -3.27 -6.84
C GLY A 22 -8.58 -3.28 -5.72
N LEU A 23 -7.39 -3.86 -5.97
CA LEU A 23 -6.29 -3.82 -5.01
C LEU A 23 -5.73 -2.40 -4.82
N THR A 24 -5.60 -1.64 -5.91
CA THR A 24 -5.15 -0.25 -5.87
C THR A 24 -6.11 0.60 -5.03
N GLU A 25 -7.41 0.48 -5.27
CA GLU A 25 -8.45 1.18 -4.52
C GLU A 25 -8.40 0.83 -3.03
N HIS A 26 -8.32 -0.47 -2.69
CA HIS A 26 -8.17 -0.91 -1.30
C HIS A 26 -6.93 -0.27 -0.64
N LEU A 27 -5.77 -0.32 -1.29
CA LEU A 27 -4.52 0.19 -0.71
C LEU A 27 -4.51 1.71 -0.56
N LEU A 28 -5.16 2.46 -1.45
CA LEU A 28 -5.31 3.91 -1.32
C LEU A 28 -6.06 4.30 -0.04
N TRP A 29 -7.02 3.48 0.39
CA TRP A 29 -7.74 3.67 1.66
C TRP A 29 -7.00 3.09 2.86
N ALA A 30 -6.46 1.89 2.74
CA ALA A 30 -5.90 1.14 3.86
C ALA A 30 -4.51 1.63 4.29
N LEU A 31 -3.63 1.97 3.33
CA LEU A 31 -2.24 2.34 3.65
C LEU A 31 -2.11 3.59 4.52
N PRO A 32 -2.85 4.69 4.28
CA PRO A 32 -2.78 5.86 5.16
C PRO A 32 -3.11 5.50 6.62
N ILE A 33 -4.16 4.70 6.83
CA ILE A 33 -4.60 4.28 8.17
C ILE A 33 -3.53 3.40 8.83
N ALA A 34 -3.05 2.38 8.11
CA ALA A 34 -2.01 1.47 8.59
C ALA A 34 -0.69 2.21 8.89
N MET A 35 -0.31 3.19 8.06
CA MET A 35 0.89 4.01 8.30
C MET A 35 0.75 4.86 9.55
N LEU A 36 -0.40 5.51 9.76
CA LEU A 36 -0.67 6.27 10.99
C LEU A 36 -0.61 5.37 12.23
N GLU A 37 -1.22 4.19 12.14
CA GLU A 37 -1.19 3.20 13.22
C GLU A 37 0.26 2.84 13.58
N LEU A 38 1.10 2.56 12.59
CA LEU A 38 2.50 2.21 12.84
C LEU A 38 3.35 3.39 13.33
N LEU A 39 3.15 4.59 12.80
CA LEU A 39 3.89 5.79 13.23
C LEU A 39 3.61 6.15 14.70
N SER A 40 2.44 5.77 15.23
CA SER A 40 2.10 5.97 16.65
C SER A 40 2.76 4.97 17.61
N ARG A 41 3.40 3.92 17.08
CA ARG A 41 4.00 2.83 17.89
C ARG A 41 5.48 3.10 18.15
N PRO A 42 6.04 2.58 19.26
CA PRO A 42 7.48 2.62 19.50
C PRO A 42 8.24 1.76 18.48
N SER A 43 9.49 2.14 18.19
CA SER A 43 10.33 1.48 17.18
C SER A 43 10.52 -0.03 17.41
N CYS A 44 10.58 -0.47 18.67
CA CYS A 44 10.68 -1.90 19.00
C CYS A 44 9.44 -2.71 18.54
N ALA A 45 8.26 -2.09 18.52
CA ALA A 45 7.02 -2.74 18.08
C ALA A 45 6.95 -2.85 16.54
N LEU A 46 7.65 -1.98 15.80
CA LEU A 46 7.70 -2.06 14.33
C LEU A 46 8.42 -3.31 13.84
N GLU A 47 9.50 -3.71 14.51
CA GLU A 47 10.23 -4.92 14.14
C GLU A 47 9.41 -6.19 14.43
N GLN A 48 8.63 -6.19 15.50
CA GLN A 48 7.68 -7.28 15.77
C GLN A 48 6.56 -7.32 14.71
N GLN A 49 6.05 -6.16 14.32
CA GLN A 49 5.05 -6.05 13.25
C GLN A 49 5.60 -6.57 11.92
N ARG A 50 6.84 -6.20 11.54
CA ARG A 50 7.49 -6.68 10.33
C ARG A 50 7.50 -8.20 10.26
N LYS A 51 7.89 -8.86 11.36
CA LYS A 51 7.92 -10.33 11.46
C LYS A 51 6.53 -10.94 11.35
N ALA A 52 5.54 -10.36 12.04
CA ALA A 52 4.15 -10.83 12.01
C ALA A 52 3.55 -10.74 10.60
N SER A 53 3.71 -9.59 9.94
CA SER A 53 3.25 -9.37 8.57
C SER A 53 3.94 -10.31 7.58
N ALA A 54 5.26 -10.47 7.65
CA ALA A 54 5.99 -11.39 6.76
C ALA A 54 5.53 -12.84 6.94
N ALA A 55 5.34 -13.29 8.19
CA ALA A 55 4.84 -14.63 8.48
C ALA A 55 3.39 -14.83 8.00
N ALA A 56 2.53 -13.82 8.15
CA ALA A 56 1.15 -13.88 7.69
C ALA A 56 1.07 -13.94 6.16
N VAL A 57 1.83 -13.10 5.45
CA VAL A 57 1.85 -13.13 3.98
C VAL A 57 2.42 -14.45 3.46
N GLY A 58 3.53 -14.93 4.04
CA GLY A 58 4.16 -16.19 3.62
C GLY A 58 3.34 -17.44 3.98
N GLY A 59 2.68 -17.45 5.13
CA GLY A 59 1.91 -18.61 5.61
C GLY A 59 0.43 -18.60 5.24
N ARG A 60 -0.12 -17.47 4.78
CA ARG A 60 -1.56 -17.30 4.52
C ARG A 60 -1.86 -16.59 3.20
N GLY A 61 -0.93 -16.64 2.24
CA GLY A 61 -1.12 -16.07 0.89
C GLY A 61 -2.42 -16.52 0.24
N ASP A 62 -2.79 -17.80 0.40
CA ASP A 62 -4.06 -18.33 -0.11
C ASP A 62 -5.28 -17.64 0.50
N ALA A 63 -5.25 -17.27 1.79
CA ALA A 63 -6.37 -16.57 2.43
C ALA A 63 -6.48 -15.10 2.01
N ILE A 64 -5.39 -14.53 1.47
CA ILE A 64 -5.35 -13.20 0.86
C ILE A 64 -5.94 -13.26 -0.56
N GLN A 65 -5.58 -14.30 -1.33
CA GLN A 65 -6.01 -14.44 -2.72
C GLN A 65 -7.42 -15.03 -2.86
N PHE A 66 -7.79 -15.96 -1.98
CA PHE A 66 -9.05 -16.69 -2.02
C PHE A 66 -9.83 -16.43 -0.74
N HIS A 67 -11.12 -16.13 -0.92
CA HIS A 67 -12.00 -15.84 0.20
C HIS A 67 -12.05 -17.01 1.20
N SER A 68 -11.76 -16.71 2.46
CA SER A 68 -11.87 -17.60 3.60
C SER A 68 -12.67 -16.92 4.70
N LYS A 69 -13.78 -17.56 5.11
CA LYS A 69 -14.74 -17.04 6.09
C LYS A 69 -14.11 -16.63 7.44
N LYS A 70 -12.93 -17.14 7.78
CA LYS A 70 -12.31 -16.92 9.10
C LYS A 70 -10.97 -16.18 9.07
N ARG A 71 -10.32 -16.06 7.91
CA ARG A 71 -8.89 -15.68 7.84
C ARG A 71 -8.58 -14.54 6.88
N THR A 72 -9.48 -14.21 5.95
CA THR A 72 -9.21 -13.19 4.93
C THR A 72 -9.03 -11.80 5.54
N ALA A 73 -9.89 -11.38 6.47
CA ALA A 73 -9.76 -10.06 7.10
C ALA A 73 -8.44 -9.93 7.89
N GLU A 74 -8.11 -10.93 8.70
CA GLU A 74 -6.86 -10.96 9.48
C GLU A 74 -5.63 -10.94 8.55
N ALA A 75 -5.64 -11.74 7.48
CA ALA A 75 -4.53 -11.80 6.52
C ALA A 75 -4.40 -10.50 5.70
N GLY A 76 -5.52 -9.90 5.29
CA GLY A 76 -5.57 -8.61 4.61
C GLY A 76 -4.98 -7.49 5.48
N GLN A 77 -5.38 -7.41 6.75
CA GLN A 77 -4.81 -6.42 7.66
C GLN A 77 -3.30 -6.58 7.82
N GLN A 78 -2.79 -7.82 7.89
CA GLN A 78 -1.34 -8.06 7.98
C GLN A 78 -0.59 -7.67 6.70
N LEU A 79 -1.23 -7.78 5.53
CA LEU A 79 -0.71 -7.28 4.27
C LEU A 79 -0.61 -5.74 4.30
N ASP A 80 -1.68 -5.06 4.71
CA ASP A 80 -1.72 -3.60 4.80
C ASP A 80 -0.65 -3.07 5.76
N LEU A 81 -0.55 -3.65 6.96
CA LEU A 81 0.48 -3.29 7.95
C LEU A 81 1.90 -3.60 7.45
N GLY A 82 2.08 -4.68 6.68
CA GLY A 82 3.37 -5.03 6.08
C GLY A 82 3.82 -4.01 5.04
N LEU A 83 2.91 -3.61 4.15
CA LEU A 83 3.17 -2.59 3.14
C LEU A 83 3.38 -1.21 3.78
N ALA A 84 2.60 -0.85 4.81
CA ALA A 84 2.81 0.37 5.58
C ALA A 84 4.18 0.41 6.27
N TYR A 85 4.61 -0.71 6.88
CA TYR A 85 5.96 -0.83 7.45
C TYR A 85 7.04 -0.56 6.40
N LEU A 86 6.90 -1.12 5.19
CA LEU A 86 7.85 -0.89 4.10
C LEU A 86 7.84 0.57 3.64
N ALA A 87 6.66 1.20 3.51
CA ALA A 87 6.53 2.60 3.14
C ALA A 87 7.20 3.55 4.15
N ILE A 88 7.19 3.19 5.44
CA ILE A 88 7.83 3.96 6.52
C ILE A 88 9.33 3.72 6.59
N SER A 89 9.75 2.45 6.47
CA SER A 89 11.14 2.05 6.78
C SER A 89 12.08 2.13 5.58
N THR A 90 11.54 2.15 4.36
CA THR A 90 12.34 2.22 3.14
C THR A 90 12.61 3.67 2.76
N PRO A 91 13.89 4.09 2.60
CA PRO A 91 14.19 5.40 2.02
C PRO A 91 13.53 5.56 0.65
N GLY A 92 12.75 6.62 0.46
CA GLY A 92 11.96 6.84 -0.76
C GLY A 92 10.64 6.05 -0.83
N GLY A 93 10.27 5.31 0.22
CA GLY A 93 9.01 4.58 0.29
C GLY A 93 8.93 3.36 -0.63
N ILE A 94 7.71 2.99 -1.02
CA ILE A 94 7.42 1.87 -1.92
C ILE A 94 6.54 2.32 -3.09
N THR A 95 6.70 1.67 -4.24
CA THR A 95 5.84 1.84 -5.42
C THR A 95 5.43 0.47 -5.96
N ARG A 96 4.24 -0.01 -5.58
CA ARG A 96 3.72 -1.33 -5.95
C ARG A 96 2.20 -1.33 -6.01
N PHE A 97 1.65 -2.25 -6.80
CA PHE A 97 0.20 -2.48 -6.92
C PHE A 97 -0.60 -1.20 -7.20
N GLY A 98 -0.11 -0.38 -8.14
CA GLY A 98 -0.76 0.88 -8.51
C GLY A 98 -0.67 1.99 -7.47
N VAL A 99 0.09 1.81 -6.38
CA VAL A 99 0.23 2.81 -5.32
C VAL A 99 1.69 3.14 -5.05
N HIS A 100 1.97 4.41 -4.85
CA HIS A 100 3.18 4.89 -4.20
C HIS A 100 2.86 5.33 -2.78
N ALA A 101 3.67 4.92 -1.81
CA ALA A 101 3.53 5.31 -0.40
C ALA A 101 4.91 5.60 0.23
N CYS A 102 5.05 6.75 0.90
CA CYS A 102 6.29 7.17 1.55
C CYS A 102 6.02 7.96 2.84
N ALA A 103 6.90 7.84 3.83
CA ALA A 103 6.74 8.55 5.11
C ALA A 103 7.31 9.97 5.11
N ALA A 104 8.38 10.22 4.35
CA ALA A 104 9.12 11.48 4.33
C ALA A 104 9.31 12.00 2.89
N PRO A 105 9.48 13.33 2.69
CA PRO A 105 9.85 13.89 1.40
C PRO A 105 11.14 13.27 0.85
N HIS A 106 11.20 13.09 -0.47
CA HIS A 106 12.36 12.58 -1.18
C HIS A 106 12.34 13.03 -2.64
N ASP A 107 13.50 12.99 -3.29
CA ASP A 107 13.61 13.38 -4.70
C ASP A 107 12.75 12.48 -5.60
N ASN A 108 12.18 13.09 -6.65
CA ASN A 108 11.34 12.43 -7.66
C ASN A 108 10.16 11.65 -7.06
N CYS A 109 9.53 12.17 -5.99
CA CYS A 109 8.35 11.53 -5.42
C CYS A 109 7.20 11.51 -6.44
N PRO A 110 6.58 10.35 -6.71
CA PRO A 110 5.42 10.26 -7.59
C PRO A 110 4.24 11.17 -7.21
N ALA A 111 4.16 11.60 -5.94
CA ALA A 111 3.15 12.54 -5.50
C ALA A 111 3.41 13.99 -5.96
N ASP A 112 4.67 14.36 -6.24
CA ASP A 112 5.04 15.71 -6.68
C ASP A 112 4.68 15.93 -8.16
N ALA A 113 4.51 14.85 -8.92
CA ALA A 113 4.18 14.91 -10.34
C ALA A 113 2.75 15.37 -10.63
N GLY A 114 1.89 15.54 -9.60
CA GLY A 114 0.61 16.24 -9.67
C GLY A 114 -0.40 15.69 -10.68
N SER A 115 -1.49 15.10 -10.18
CA SER A 115 -2.74 14.78 -10.88
C SER A 115 -3.07 15.72 -12.07
N PRO A 116 -3.45 15.20 -13.25
CA PRO A 116 -3.80 16.02 -14.43
C PRO A 116 -5.08 16.89 -14.29
N ASN A 117 -5.59 17.13 -13.08
CA ASN A 117 -6.92 17.70 -12.85
C ASN A 117 -6.95 19.09 -12.20
N GLN A 118 -5.89 19.90 -12.32
CA GLN A 118 -5.85 21.28 -11.81
C GLN A 118 -5.76 22.39 -12.88
N LEU A 119 -5.96 22.07 -14.17
CA LEU A 119 -5.88 23.07 -15.25
C LEU A 119 -7.23 23.56 -15.80
N GLU A 120 -8.38 23.10 -15.30
CA GLU A 120 -9.69 23.53 -15.78
C GLU A 120 -10.50 24.25 -14.69
N SER A 121 -10.05 25.40 -14.23
CA SER A 121 -10.88 26.37 -13.49
C SER A 121 -10.25 27.76 -13.51
N THR A 122 -10.05 28.32 -14.70
CA THR A 122 -9.91 29.77 -14.90
C THR A 122 -10.36 30.14 -16.30
N THR A 123 -11.68 30.25 -16.49
CA THR A 123 -12.33 31.15 -17.44
C THR A 123 -13.74 31.42 -16.97
#